data_AF-A0A507DIK0-F1
#
_entry.id   AF-A0A507DIK0-F1
#
_cell.length_a   1.000
_cell.length_b   1.000
_cell.length_c   1.000
_cell.angle_alpha   90.00
_cell.angle_beta   90.00
_cell.angle_gamma   90.00
#
_symmetry.space_group_name_H-M   'P 1'
#
loop_
_entity.id
_entity.type
_entity.pdbx_description
1 polymer ?
#
loop_
_entity_poly.entity_id
_entity_poly.type
_entity_poly.pdbx_seq_one_letter_code
_entity_poly.pdbx_strand_id
1 'polypeptide(L)'
;MTIPTQLIDPAIEKWYHMKENTHAYWTFNPRTLRYTFWFALVVPAFFWWGSASWGKYSVKLWGKSRQDTVFGPAKIQAPAKADEQA
;
A
#
# COMPACT_ATOMS: atom_id res chain seq x y z
N MET A 1 41.34 0.05 -33.09
CA MET A 1 40.27 -0.21 -32.10
C MET A 1 38.96 -0.34 -32.86
N THR A 2 38.42 -1.54 -33.01
CA THR A 2 37.10 -1.77 -33.61
C THR A 2 36.08 -1.82 -32.47
N ILE A 3 35.25 -0.77 -32.35
CA ILE A 3 34.12 -0.76 -31.43
C ILE A 3 33.15 -1.84 -31.93
N PRO A 4 32.72 -2.83 -31.11
CA PRO A 4 31.74 -3.80 -31.55
C PRO A 4 30.47 -3.04 -31.92
N THR A 5 30.08 -3.10 -33.19
CA THR A 5 28.76 -2.67 -33.66
C THR A 5 27.76 -3.53 -32.91
N GLN A 6 27.02 -2.94 -31.97
CA GLN A 6 26.06 -3.69 -31.18
C GLN A 6 25.10 -4.40 -32.13
N LEU A 7 24.98 -5.71 -31.97
CA LEU A 7 24.04 -6.52 -32.74
C LEU A 7 22.63 -6.12 -32.27
N ILE A 8 22.02 -5.15 -32.95
CA ILE A 8 20.67 -4.68 -32.63
C ILE A 8 19.70 -5.77 -33.10
N ASP A 9 19.09 -6.46 -32.15
CA ASP A 9 18.02 -7.39 -32.44
C ASP A 9 16.75 -6.59 -32.78
N PRO A 10 16.22 -6.69 -34.03
CA PRO A 10 15.03 -5.96 -34.44
C PRO A 10 13.79 -6.36 -33.60
N ALA A 11 13.77 -7.55 -33.00
CA ALA A 11 12.69 -7.95 -32.10
C ALA A 11 12.71 -7.14 -30.79
N ILE A 12 13.89 -6.87 -30.25
CA ILE A 12 14.06 -6.07 -29.03
C ILE A 12 13.70 -4.62 -29.28
N GLU A 13 14.12 -4.06 -30.41
CA GLU A 13 13.79 -2.69 -30.81
C GLU A 13 12.28 -2.51 -30.98
N LYS A 14 11.61 -3.45 -31.66
CA LYS A 14 10.15 -3.43 -31.78
C LYS A 14 9.44 -3.52 -30.43
N TRP A 15 9.89 -4.41 -29.54
CA TRP A 15 9.31 -4.54 -28.21
C TRP A 15 9.48 -3.26 -27.39
N TYR A 16 10.66 -2.63 -27.50
CA TYR A 16 10.93 -1.35 -26.86
C TYR A 16 9.95 -0.27 -27.35
N HIS A 17 9.78 -0.14 -28.66
CA HIS A 17 8.80 0.79 -29.24
C HIS A 17 7.36 0.49 -28.83
N MET A 18 6.98 -0.78 -28.68
CA MET A 18 5.65 -1.15 -28.20
C MET A 18 5.43 -0.71 -26.75
N LYS A 19 6.44 -0.85 -25.90
CA LYS A 19 6.37 -0.39 -24.50
C LYS A 19 6.30 1.13 -24.42
N GLU A 20 7.19 1.82 -25.11
CA GLU A 20 7.27 3.29 -25.09
C GLU A 20 5.98 3.92 -25.62
N ASN A 21 5.43 3.38 -26.70
CA ASN A 21 4.20 3.88 -27.34
C ASN A 21 2.90 3.31 -26.74
N THR A 22 2.94 2.65 -25.58
CA THR A 22 1.73 2.06 -24.97
C THR A 22 0.61 3.10 -24.78
N HIS A 23 0.98 4.34 -24.46
CA HIS A 23 0.04 5.44 -24.23
C HIS A 23 -0.73 5.85 -25.51
N ALA A 24 -0.12 5.71 -26.69
CA ALA A 24 -0.76 6.04 -27.96
C ALA A 24 -1.85 5.03 -28.35
N TYR A 25 -1.71 3.77 -27.92
CA TYR A 25 -2.67 2.69 -28.19
C TYR A 25 -3.62 2.42 -27.03
N TRP A 26 -3.59 3.25 -25.99
CA TRP A 26 -4.43 3.06 -24.83
C TRP A 26 -5.87 3.49 -25.10
N THR A 27 -6.82 2.68 -24.63
CA THR A 27 -8.26 2.94 -24.82
C THR A 27 -9.04 2.73 -23.53
N PHE A 28 -10.11 3.50 -23.38
CA PHE A 28 -11.08 3.36 -22.29
C PHE A 28 -12.07 2.23 -22.60
N ASN A 29 -11.66 1.01 -22.26
CA ASN A 29 -12.50 -0.18 -22.31
C ASN A 29 -13.04 -0.46 -20.88
N PRO A 30 -14.23 -1.05 -20.73
CA PRO A 30 -14.71 -1.55 -19.43
C PRO A 30 -13.66 -2.28 -18.58
N ARG A 31 -12.76 -3.06 -19.21
CA ARG A 31 -11.65 -3.72 -18.50
C ARG A 31 -10.62 -2.73 -17.96
N THR A 32 -10.13 -1.80 -18.78
CA THR A 32 -9.11 -0.82 -18.36
C THR A 32 -9.68 0.13 -17.31
N LEU A 33 -10.91 0.60 -17.50
CA LEU A 33 -11.63 1.42 -16.52
C LEU A 33 -11.74 0.75 -15.15
N ARG A 34 -12.06 -0.55 -15.10
CA ARG A 34 -12.11 -1.30 -13.84
C ARG A 34 -10.76 -1.26 -13.14
N TYR A 35 -9.68 -1.60 -13.85
CA TYR A 35 -8.35 -1.59 -13.24
C TYR A 35 -7.93 -0.18 -12.80
N THR A 36 -8.13 0.83 -13.63
CA THR A 36 -7.84 2.22 -13.27
C THR A 36 -8.61 2.64 -12.02
N PHE A 37 -9.90 2.32 -11.91
CA PHE A 37 -10.70 2.63 -10.73
C PHE A 37 -10.16 1.95 -9.46
N TRP A 38 -9.87 0.65 -9.52
CA TRP A 38 -9.34 -0.09 -8.37
C TRP A 38 -7.99 0.46 -7.91
N PHE A 39 -7.06 0.69 -8.83
CA PHE A 39 -5.71 1.15 -8.47
C PHE A 39 -5.63 2.64 -8.14
N ALA A 40 -6.42 3.49 -8.80
CA ALA A 40 -6.37 4.93 -8.57
C ALA A 40 -7.18 5.39 -7.35
N LEU A 41 -8.29 4.70 -7.02
CA LEU A 41 -9.19 5.13 -5.93
C LEU A 41 -9.24 4.12 -4.80
N VAL A 42 -9.50 2.84 -5.10
CA VAL A 42 -9.78 1.86 -4.04
C VAL A 42 -8.53 1.57 -3.21
N VAL A 43 -7.39 1.32 -3.85
CA VAL A 43 -6.13 1.02 -3.15
C VAL A 43 -5.69 2.19 -2.24
N PRO A 44 -5.63 3.45 -2.72
CA PRO A 44 -5.27 4.58 -1.86
C PRO A 44 -6.29 4.82 -0.74
N ALA A 45 -7.59 4.71 -1.02
CA ALA A 45 -8.63 4.88 0.00
C ALA A 45 -8.55 3.80 1.08
N PHE A 46 -8.29 2.56 0.70
CA PHE A 46 -8.10 1.46 1.64
C PHE A 46 -6.84 1.66 2.49
N PHE A 47 -5.74 2.09 1.88
CA PHE A 47 -4.50 2.37 2.60
C PHE A 47 -4.67 3.55 3.57
N TRP A 48 -5.37 4.61 3.15
CA TRP A 48 -5.73 5.73 4.01
C TRP A 48 -6.57 5.29 5.20
N TRP A 49 -7.61 4.47 4.97
CA TRP A 49 -8.46 3.96 6.05
C TRP A 49 -7.66 3.07 7.01
N GLY A 50 -6.78 2.20 6.49
CA GLY A 50 -5.86 1.41 7.30
C GLY A 50 -4.93 2.29 8.14
N SER A 51 -4.36 3.34 7.56
CA SER A 51 -3.53 4.31 8.29
C SER A 51 -4.31 5.06 9.37
N ALA A 52 -5.55 5.48 9.11
CA ALA A 52 -6.42 6.09 10.13
C ALA A 52 -6.82 5.14 11.27
N SER A 53 -6.65 3.83 11.07
CA SER A 53 -6.84 2.80 12.11
C SER A 53 -5.56 2.46 12.88
N TRP A 54 -4.41 3.01 12.45
CA TRP A 54 -3.11 2.76 13.06
C TRP A 54 -3.10 3.30 14.50
N GLY A 55 -2.84 2.41 15.46
CA GLY A 55 -2.83 2.74 16.89
C GLY A 55 -4.16 2.53 17.63
N LYS A 56 -5.29 2.28 16.94
CA LYS A 56 -6.55 1.94 17.60
C LYS A 56 -6.57 0.52 18.18
N TYR A 57 -5.73 -0.35 17.63
CA TYR A 57 -5.65 -1.76 18.01
C TYR A 57 -4.23 -2.11 18.42
N SER A 58 -4.04 -2.49 19.69
CA SER A 58 -2.77 -3.07 20.14
C SER A 58 -2.80 -4.58 19.94
N VAL A 59 -2.08 -5.08 18.93
CA VAL A 59 -1.89 -6.52 18.76
C VAL A 59 -0.80 -6.96 19.74
N LYS A 60 -1.17 -7.14 21.02
CA LYS A 60 -0.29 -7.85 21.95
C LYS A 60 -0.31 -9.34 21.59
N LEU A 61 0.73 -9.78 20.88
CA LEU A 61 0.93 -11.18 20.47
C LEU A 61 1.37 -12.08 21.64
N TRP A 62 1.88 -11.51 22.73
CA TRP A 62 2.48 -12.26 23.83
C TRP A 62 1.98 -11.78 25.20
N GLY A 63 1.60 -12.73 26.07
CA GLY A 63 1.17 -12.48 27.46
C GLY A 63 -0.32 -12.16 27.67
N LYS A 64 -1.22 -12.50 26.75
CA LYS A 64 -2.68 -12.31 26.92
C LYS A 64 -3.33 -13.42 27.74
N SER A 65 -4.15 -13.03 28.73
CA SER A 65 -5.09 -13.95 29.37
C SER A 65 -6.26 -14.26 28.42
N ARG A 66 -6.93 -15.42 28.56
CA ARG A 66 -8.10 -15.81 27.72
C ARG A 66 -9.25 -14.79 27.71
N GLN A 67 -9.25 -13.84 28.65
CA GLN A 67 -10.27 -12.83 28.84
C GLN A 67 -9.94 -11.50 28.14
N ASP A 68 -8.73 -11.33 27.59
CA ASP A 68 -8.31 -10.07 26.94
C ASP A 68 -8.58 -10.09 25.42
N THR A 69 -9.41 -9.18 24.92
CA THR A 69 -9.73 -9.05 23.48
C THR A 69 -8.53 -8.56 22.66
N VAL A 70 -8.16 -9.27 21.59
CA VAL A 70 -6.99 -8.94 20.73
C VAL A 70 -7.06 -7.53 20.13
N PHE A 71 -8.28 -7.00 20.00
CA PHE A 71 -8.57 -5.66 19.52
C PHE A 71 -9.26 -4.87 20.63
N GLY A 72 -8.49 -4.34 21.58
CA GLY A 72 -8.98 -3.41 22.60
C GLY A 72 -8.54 -1.97 22.29
N PRO A 73 -9.38 -0.95 22.56
CA PRO A 73 -8.94 0.44 22.47
C PRO A 73 -7.75 0.62 23.43
N ALA A 74 -6.71 1.34 22.99
CA ALA A 74 -5.53 1.61 23.80
C ALA A 74 -5.96 2.20 25.15
N LYS A 75 -5.63 1.53 26.25
CA LYS A 75 -5.89 2.06 27.60
C LYS A 75 -5.07 3.33 27.76
N ILE A 76 -5.73 4.49 27.71
CA ILE A 76 -5.14 5.77 28.13
C ILE A 76 -4.87 5.61 29.63
N GLN A 77 -3.61 5.49 30.03
CA GLN A 77 -3.25 5.62 31.44
C GLN A 77 -3.57 7.06 31.84
N ALA A 78 -4.68 7.25 32.56
CA ALA A 78 -4.90 8.49 33.30
C ALA A 78 -3.72 8.67 34.28
N PRO A 79 -3.09 9.85 34.35
CA PRO A 79 -2.06 10.09 35.34
C PRO A 79 -2.63 9.79 36.72
N ALA A 80 -1.86 9.03 37.50
CA ALA A 80 -2.23 8.63 38.85
C ALA A 80 -2.75 9.84 39.62
N LYS A 81 -3.94 9.67 40.24
CA LYS A 81 -4.48 10.63 41.18
C LYS A 81 -3.34 11.04 42.12
N ALA A 82 -2.99 12.33 42.09
CA ALA A 82 -2.21 12.95 43.13
C ALA A 82 -3.11 12.94 44.36
N ASP A 83 -3.04 11.86 45.12
CA ASP A 83 -3.69 11.73 46.41
C ASP A 83 -3.13 12.83 47.32
N GLU A 84 -3.90 13.90 47.46
CA GLU A 84 -4.39 14.40 48.75
C GLU A 84 -3.64 13.81 49.96
N GLN A 85 -2.45 14.34 50.25
CA GLN A 85 -1.78 14.16 51.53
C GLN A 85 -2.11 15.37 52.40
N ALA A 86 -3.07 15.14 53.29
CA ALA A 86 -3.42 15.96 54.44
C ALA A 86 -2.28 16.03 55.47
#